data_AF-A0A1V5L6W0-F1
#
_entry.id   AF-A0A1V5L6W0-F1
#
_cell.length_a   1.000
_cell.length_b   1.000
_cell.length_c   1.000
_cell.angle_alpha   90.00
_cell.angle_beta   90.00
_cell.angle_gamma   90.00
#
_symmetry.space_group_name_H-M   'P 1'
#
loop_
_entity.id
_entity.type
_entity.pdbx_description
1 polymer ?
#
loop_
_entity_poly.entity_id
_entity_poly.type
_entity_poly.pdbx_seq_one_letter_code
_entity_poly.pdbx_strand_id
1 'polypeptide(L)'
;MAVAFGIKIYAVGFIGSSNADVDEPTLIRLANGTRGQYYRATNEAQLEAIYSEIDMLEPSYTKNKAYVYVDIFYIPLLISLLLLIAGMGVYVIKK
;
A
#
# COMPACT_ATOMS: atom_id res chain seq x y z
N MET A 1 -11.53 5.44 14.61
CA MET A 1 -11.30 6.10 13.31
C MET A 1 -11.45 5.18 12.09
N ALA A 2 -11.26 3.86 12.13
CA ALA A 2 -11.48 2.98 10.95
C ALA A 2 -12.95 2.86 10.48
N VAL A 3 -13.90 2.80 11.43
CA VAL A 3 -15.35 2.67 11.14
C VAL A 3 -15.89 3.83 10.30
N ALA A 4 -15.37 5.04 10.50
CA ALA A 4 -15.81 6.24 9.81
C ALA A 4 -15.47 6.24 8.31
N PHE A 5 -14.52 5.40 7.89
CA PHE A 5 -14.10 5.28 6.49
C PHE A 5 -14.73 4.08 5.77
N GLY A 6 -15.66 3.36 6.42
CA GLY A 6 -16.29 2.16 5.85
C GLY A 6 -15.34 0.98 5.65
N ILE A 7 -14.19 0.98 6.34
CA ILE A 7 -13.16 -0.06 6.23
C ILE A 7 -13.52 -1.22 7.15
N LYS A 8 -13.58 -2.44 6.61
CA LYS A 8 -13.71 -3.69 7.38
C LYS A 8 -12.31 -4.18 7.79
N ILE A 9 -12.11 -4.47 9.07
CA ILE A 9 -10.85 -5.01 9.59
C ILE A 9 -11.09 -6.46 10.00
N TYR A 10 -10.35 -7.37 9.38
CA TYR A 10 -10.27 -8.77 9.79
C TYR A 10 -9.03 -8.94 10.68
N ALA A 11 -9.20 -9.55 11.85
CA ALA A 11 -8.11 -9.75 12.80
C ALA A 11 -7.72 -11.24 12.79
N VAL A 12 -6.45 -11.54 12.53
CA VAL A 12 -5.96 -12.92 12.51
C VAL A 12 -4.96 -13.13 13.63
N GLY A 13 -5.30 -14.00 14.59
CA GLY A 13 -4.40 -14.42 15.65
C GLY A 13 -3.60 -15.65 15.22
N PHE A 14 -2.28 -15.51 15.07
CA PHE A 14 -1.40 -16.63 14.75
C PHE A 14 -0.71 -17.15 16.02
N ILE A 15 -1.03 -18.38 16.41
CA ILE A 15 -0.43 -19.06 17.56
C ILE A 15 0.38 -20.23 17.00
N GLY A 16 1.67 -20.00 16.76
CA GLY A 16 2.60 -21.04 16.32
C GLY A 16 3.04 -21.99 17.45
N SER A 17 4.19 -22.65 17.29
CA SER A 17 4.74 -23.58 18.31
C SER A 17 5.18 -22.92 19.63
N SER A 18 5.27 -21.60 19.67
CA SER A 18 5.47 -20.85 20.90
C SER A 18 4.09 -20.43 21.40
N ASN A 19 3.70 -20.90 22.58
CA ASN A 19 2.51 -20.46 23.33
C ASN A 19 2.60 -18.96 23.68
N ALA A 20 2.68 -18.09 22.67
CA ALA A 20 2.50 -16.67 22.85
C ALA A 20 1.03 -16.45 23.16
N ASP A 21 0.75 -15.90 24.34
CA ASP A 21 -0.60 -15.46 24.70
C ASP A 21 -1.00 -14.34 23.74
N VAL A 22 -1.77 -14.71 22.72
CA VAL A 22 -2.45 -13.75 21.86
C VAL A 22 -3.62 -13.20 22.68
N ASP A 23 -3.68 -11.88 22.84
CA ASP A 23 -4.82 -11.18 23.44
C ASP A 23 -6.00 -11.19 22.46
N GLU A 24 -6.65 -12.35 22.35
CA GLU A 24 -7.84 -12.58 21.53
C GLU A 24 -8.97 -11.58 21.87
N PRO A 25 -9.26 -11.24 23.15
CA PRO A 25 -10.27 -10.25 23.49
C PRO A 25 -10.09 -8.91 22.78
N THR A 26 -8.86 -8.42 22.68
CA THR A 26 -8.56 -7.16 21.99
C THR A 26 -8.76 -7.27 20.48
N LEU A 27 -8.31 -8.37 19.86
CA LEU A 27 -8.47 -8.62 18.43
C LEU A 27 -9.95 -8.76 18.02
N ILE A 28 -10.73 -9.47 18.84
CA ILE A 28 -12.18 -9.62 18.65
C ILE A 28 -12.87 -8.26 18.70
N ARG A 29 -12.50 -7.38 19.64
CA ARG A 29 -13.06 -6.02 19.73
C ARG A 29 -12.76 -5.18 18.49
N LEU A 30 -11.57 -5.29 17.92
CA LEU A 30 -11.18 -4.55 16.71
C LEU A 30 -11.95 -5.03 15.48
N ALA A 31 -12.07 -6.35 15.30
CA ALA A 31 -12.81 -6.94 14.18
C ALA A 31 -14.31 -6.60 14.26
N ASN A 32 -14.92 -6.82 15.43
CA ASN A 32 -16.33 -6.50 15.66
C ASN A 32 -16.64 -5.01 15.48
N GLY A 33 -15.70 -4.13 15.87
CA GLY A 33 -15.86 -2.69 15.69
C GLY A 33 -16.00 -2.26 14.22
N THR A 34 -15.50 -3.05 13.28
CA THR A 34 -15.43 -2.70 11.84
C THR A 34 -16.25 -3.63 10.95
N ARG A 35 -17.11 -4.48 11.54
CA ARG A 35 -17.90 -5.51 10.85
C ARG A 35 -17.04 -6.57 10.13
N GLY A 36 -15.75 -6.68 10.45
CA GLY A 36 -14.94 -7.81 10.05
C GLY A 36 -15.05 -8.96 11.05
N GLN A 37 -14.29 -10.02 10.83
CA GLN A 37 -14.27 -11.21 11.69
C GLN A 37 -12.87 -11.49 12.26
N TYR A 38 -12.86 -12.16 13.41
CA TYR A 38 -11.65 -12.69 14.01
C TYR A 38 -11.43 -14.12 13.52
N TYR A 39 -10.21 -14.41 13.08
CA TYR A 39 -9.77 -15.74 12.69
C TYR A 39 -8.58 -16.18 13.55
N ARG A 40 -8.52 -17.47 13.84
CA ARG A 40 -7.42 -18.07 14.60
C ARG A 40 -6.68 -19.06 13.72
N ALA A 41 -5.39 -18.86 13.56
CA ALA A 41 -4.49 -19.73 12.81
C ALA A 41 -3.48 -20.39 13.77
N THR A 42 -3.36 -21.71 13.73
CA THR A 42 -2.39 -22.46 14.55
C THR A 42 -1.16 -22.93 13.76
N ASN A 43 -1.20 -22.79 12.44
CA ASN A 43 -0.11 -23.15 11.54
C ASN A 43 -0.21 -22.34 10.23
N GLU A 44 0.86 -22.39 9.44
CA GLU A 44 0.98 -21.64 8.20
C GLU A 44 -0.10 -22.02 7.16
N ALA A 45 -0.44 -23.31 7.07
CA ALA A 45 -1.48 -23.78 6.15
C ALA A 45 -2.87 -23.22 6.48
N GLN A 46 -3.21 -23.12 7.77
CA GLN A 46 -4.46 -22.47 8.20
C GLN A 46 -4.44 -20.97 7.93
N LEU A 47 -3.29 -20.33 8.12
CA LEU A 47 -3.14 -18.90 7.83
C LEU A 47 -3.39 -18.63 6.34
N GLU A 48 -2.82 -19.44 5.45
CA GLU A 48 -3.05 -19.36 4.00
C GLU A 48 -4.52 -19.58 3.63
N ALA A 49 -5.16 -20.58 4.23
CA ALA A 49 -6.59 -20.85 4.01
C ALA A 49 -7.47 -19.67 4.43
N ILE A 50 -7.19 -19.04 5.58
CA ILE A 50 -7.91 -17.85 6.07
C ILE A 50 -7.75 -16.69 5.09
N TYR A 51 -6.54 -16.42 4.60
CA TYR A 51 -6.33 -15.36 3.62
C TYR A 51 -7.07 -15.62 2.30
N SER A 52 -7.08 -16.87 1.84
CA SER A 52 -7.83 -17.28 0.64
C SER A 52 -9.34 -17.09 0.82
N GLU A 53 -9.90 -17.45 1.97
CA GLU A 53 -11.31 -17.22 2.30
C GLU A 53 -11.65 -15.73 2.31
N ILE A 54 -10.80 -14.89 2.92
CA ILE A 54 -11.00 -13.44 2.96
C ILE A 54 -10.98 -12.85 1.55
N ASP A 55 -10.06 -13.29 0.69
CA ASP A 55 -9.96 -12.83 -0.71
C ASP A 55 -11.21 -13.20 -1.54
N MET A 56 -11.78 -14.39 -1.31
CA MET A 56 -13.03 -14.81 -1.94
C MET A 56 -14.24 -13.98 -1.48
N LEU A 57 -14.27 -13.59 -0.21
CA LEU A 57 -15.37 -12.81 0.38
C LEU A 57 -15.31 -11.33 0.01
N GLU A 58 -14.10 -10.77 -0.09
CA GLU A 58 -13.85 -9.36 -0.38
C GLU A 58 -12.92 -9.23 -1.59
N PRO A 59 -13.40 -9.59 -2.81
CA PRO A 59 -12.59 -9.49 -4.00
C PRO A 59 -12.12 -8.05 -4.16
N SER A 60 -10.80 -7.86 -4.20
CA SER A 60 -10.19 -6.55 -4.38
C SER A 60 -10.51 -6.01 -5.77
N TYR A 61 -11.61 -5.25 -5.89
CA TYR A 61 -11.86 -4.41 -7.04
C TYR A 61 -10.75 -3.37 -7.08
N THR A 62 -9.71 -3.70 -7.83
CA THR A 62 -8.48 -2.96 -7.96
C THR A 62 -8.78 -1.53 -8.40
N LYS A 63 -9.00 -0.64 -7.44
CA LYS A 63 -8.63 0.78 -7.53
C LYS A 63 -7.21 0.92 -6.99
N ASN A 64 -6.29 0.06 -7.44
CA ASN A 64 -4.89 0.44 -7.42
C ASN A 64 -4.80 1.62 -8.39
N LYS A 65 -4.91 2.84 -7.84
CA LYS A 65 -4.30 3.99 -8.49
C LYS A 65 -2.81 3.66 -8.48
N ALA A 66 -2.36 2.91 -9.48
CA ALA A 66 -0.96 2.77 -9.77
C ALA A 66 -0.49 4.21 -10.00
N TYR A 67 0.13 4.80 -8.98
CA TYR A 67 0.80 6.07 -9.12
C TYR A 67 2.00 5.78 -10.02
N VAL A 68 1.78 5.91 -11.32
CA VAL A 68 2.85 5.88 -12.31
C VAL A 68 3.64 7.16 -12.06
N TYR A 69 4.78 7.01 -11.38
CA TYR A 69 5.71 8.10 -11.20
C TYR A 69 6.35 8.38 -12.55
N VAL A 70 5.86 9.41 -13.25
CA VAL A 70 6.46 9.90 -14.48
C VAL A 70 7.55 10.90 -14.11
N ASP A 71 8.81 10.50 -14.27
CA ASP A 71 9.93 11.42 -14.11
C ASP A 71 9.95 12.43 -15.27
N ILE A 72 9.65 13.68 -14.95
CA ILE A 72 9.58 14.80 -15.90
C ILE A 72 10.95 15.48 -16.12
N PHE A 73 12.04 14.78 -15.82
CA PHE A 73 13.41 15.32 -15.80
C PHE A 73 13.89 15.87 -17.16
N TYR A 74 13.33 15.39 -18.27
CA TYR A 74 13.69 15.86 -19.61
C TYR A 74 13.31 17.33 -19.87
N ILE A 75 12.27 17.87 -19.21
CA ILE A 75 11.84 19.27 -19.41
C ILE A 75 12.92 20.26 -18.95
N PRO A 76 13.38 20.25 -17.67
CA PRO A 76 14.42 21.17 -17.22
C PRO A 76 15.75 20.96 -17.97
N LEU A 77 16.07 19.72 -18.37
CA LEU A 77 17.26 19.42 -19.17
C LEU A 77 17.23 20.12 -20.54
N LEU A 78 16.10 20.06 -21.24
CA LEU A 78 15.92 20.68 -22.56
C LEU A 78 15.99 22.22 -22.47
N ILE A 79 15.40 22.80 -21.41
CA ILE A 79 15.46 24.25 -21.14
C ILE A 79 16.91 24.68 -20.89
N SER A 80 17.66 23.96 -20.06
CA SER A 80 19.06 24.28 -19.78
C SER A 80 19.94 24.18 -21.03
N LEU A 81 19.70 23.17 -21.87
CA LEU A 81 20.44 22.98 -23.12
C LEU A 81 20.18 24.12 -24.11
N LEU A 82 18.91 24.53 -24.27
CA LEU A 82 18.55 25.66 -25.13
C LEU A 82 19.16 26.98 -24.65
N LEU A 83 19.16 27.23 -23.33
CA LEU A 83 19.80 28.42 -22.77
C LEU A 83 21.30 28.46 -23.06
N LEU A 84 21.98 27.31 -22.96
CA LEU A 84 23.42 27.22 -23.22
C LEU A 84 23.74 27.54 -24.68
N ILE A 85 22.98 26.96 -25.62
CA ILE A 85 23.15 27.21 -27.06
C ILE A 85 22.86 28.69 -27.38
N ALA A 86 21.78 29.25 -26.83
CA ALA A 86 21.44 30.66 -27.02
C ALA A 86 22.54 31.60 -26.47
N GLY A 87 23.08 31.29 -25.29
CA GLY A 87 24.19 32.03 -24.70
C GLY A 87 25.47 31.99 -25.55
N MET A 88 25.83 30.80 -26.07
CA MET A 88 26.96 30.66 -27.00
C MET A 88 26.76 31.46 -28.28
N GLY A 89 25.55 31.43 -28.87
CA GLY A 89 25.24 32.20 -30.07
C GLY A 89 25.41 33.71 -29.85
N VAL A 90 24.89 34.23 -28.73
CA VAL A 90 25.06 35.66 -28.37
C VAL A 90 26.52 36.00 -28.11
N TYR A 91 27.28 35.11 -27.47
CA TYR A 91 28.72 35.33 -27.21
C TYR A 91 29.54 35.38 -28.51
N VAL A 92 29.26 34.49 -29.47
CA VAL A 92 29.94 34.47 -30.77
C VAL A 92 29.64 35.70 -31.61
N ILE A 93 28.40 36.22 -31.58
CA ILE A 93 28.00 37.40 -32.35
C ILE A 93 28.59 38.70 -31.79
N LYS A 94 28.89 38.73 -30.48
CA LYS A 94 29.40 39.92 -29.80
C LYS A 94 30.93 40.04 -29.78
N LYS A 95 31.65 39.08 -30.36
CA LYS A 95 33.11 39.03 -30.51
C LYS A 95 33.49 39.29 -31.98
#